data_AF-A0ABD4E202-F1
#
_entry.id   AF-A0ABD4E202-F1
#
_cell.length_a   1.000
_cell.length_b   1.000
_cell.length_c   1.000
_cell.angle_alpha   90.00
_cell.angle_beta   90.00
_cell.angle_gamma   90.00
#
_symmetry.space_group_name_H-M   'P 1'
#
loop_
_entity.id
_entity.type
_entity.pdbx_description
1 polymer ?
#
loop_
_entity_poly.entity_id
_entity_poly.type
_entity_poly.pdbx_seq_one_letter_code
_entity_poly.pdbx_strand_id
1 'polypeptide(L)'
;MAVDSAGLVAMGEYRYGGSVADRRKLFESAGGSKHPAPAHVAAPRALPPDSVAAVPPSVAGAASVPAAALASPGPSAPVVSPASARAGEAAPDDAPRARDYTLYRADTRTLERMRTDFPAGFSAWVPLGVEGARTFMGAFLGGRETSGLPAHVVDQIGKWGNPKLRDLSQYIKYTKDKSTVWVSTAINTEAGGQSSGAPLHKISAHLYEFEIVDNRLVPLPDGRRNALKPSLLLDAPTLEASSLIALNHGPLHDAEISFFTPIPLSMVESYP
;
A
#
# COMPACT_ATOMS: atom_id res chain seq x y z
N MET A 1 -18.60 66.80 -22.39
CA MET A 1 -17.58 66.40 -21.40
C MET A 1 -17.93 64.97 -20.97
N ALA A 2 -17.15 63.89 -21.10
CA ALA A 2 -15.74 63.71 -21.52
C ALA A 2 -14.74 64.51 -20.65
N VAL A 3 -13.74 64.00 -19.91
CA VAL A 3 -13.13 62.64 -19.71
C VAL A 3 -12.44 62.60 -18.29
N ASP A 4 -11.82 61.55 -17.72
CA ASP A 4 -11.62 60.13 -18.11
C ASP A 4 -11.38 59.14 -16.92
N SER A 5 -11.30 57.85 -17.29
CA SER A 5 -10.70 56.61 -16.73
C SER A 5 -9.63 56.58 -15.61
N ALA A 6 -9.76 55.57 -14.71
CA ALA A 6 -8.74 54.62 -14.20
C ALA A 6 -9.34 53.81 -13.01
N GLY A 7 -9.16 52.48 -12.85
CA GLY A 7 -8.60 51.45 -13.72
C GLY A 7 -8.96 50.06 -13.17
N LEU A 8 -9.32 49.13 -14.06
CA LEU A 8 -9.65 47.73 -13.70
C LEU A 8 -8.35 46.94 -13.48
N VAL A 9 -8.26 46.12 -12.43
CA VAL A 9 -7.20 45.09 -12.31
C VAL A 9 -7.84 43.73 -12.09
N ALA A 10 -7.60 42.83 -13.05
CA ALA A 10 -8.09 41.46 -13.00
C ALA A 10 -7.28 40.63 -11.98
N MET A 11 -7.98 39.93 -11.10
CA MET A 11 -7.37 38.87 -10.26
C MET A 11 -7.12 37.65 -11.15
N GLY A 12 -5.88 37.49 -11.59
CA GLY A 12 -5.48 36.46 -12.55
C GLY A 12 -5.58 35.02 -12.02
N GLU A 13 -5.75 34.09 -12.94
CA GLU A 13 -5.82 32.64 -12.67
C GLU A 13 -4.56 32.13 -11.94
N TYR A 14 -4.71 31.57 -10.74
CA TYR A 14 -3.67 30.75 -10.14
C TYR A 14 -3.61 29.37 -10.82
N ARG A 15 -2.96 29.30 -11.99
CA ARG A 15 -2.61 28.05 -12.66
C ARG A 15 -1.55 27.31 -11.86
N TYR A 16 -1.98 26.34 -11.04
CA TYR A 16 -1.07 25.48 -10.29
C TYR A 16 -0.50 24.34 -11.16
N GLY A 17 0.26 24.73 -12.19
CA GLY A 17 0.96 23.82 -13.10
C GLY A 17 2.44 24.18 -13.18
N GLY A 18 3.28 23.43 -12.45
CA GLY A 18 4.73 23.61 -12.43
C GLY A 18 5.41 22.31 -12.03
N SER A 19 6.41 21.90 -12.83
CA SER A 19 7.11 20.63 -12.65
C SER A 19 7.97 20.66 -11.39
N VAL A 20 8.30 19.48 -10.83
CA VAL A 20 9.28 19.34 -9.75
C VAL A 20 10.65 19.92 -10.17
N ALA A 21 10.95 19.93 -11.48
CA ALA A 21 12.15 20.57 -12.03
C ALA A 21 12.23 22.09 -11.77
N ASP A 22 11.11 22.80 -11.82
CA ASP A 22 11.09 24.27 -11.73
C ASP A 22 11.39 24.78 -10.32
N ARG A 23 11.11 23.97 -9.29
CA ARG A 23 11.38 24.32 -7.88
C ARG A 23 12.87 24.39 -7.54
N ARG A 24 13.75 23.82 -8.37
CA ARG A 24 15.20 23.83 -8.12
C ARG A 24 15.88 25.16 -8.44
N LYS A 25 15.30 25.98 -9.32
CA LYS A 25 15.86 27.30 -9.71
C LYS A 25 15.58 28.43 -8.73
N LEU A 26 14.66 28.24 -7.77
CA LEU A 26 14.28 29.27 -6.80
C LEU A 26 15.25 29.43 -5.61
N PHE A 27 16.30 28.60 -5.51
CA PHE A 27 17.29 28.63 -4.42
C PHE A 27 18.70 29.10 -4.84
N GLU A 28 18.96 29.39 -6.12
CA GLU A 28 20.28 29.83 -6.62
C GLU A 28 20.40 31.35 -6.82
N SER A 29 19.39 32.14 -6.43
CA SER A 29 19.35 33.59 -6.61
C SER A 29 19.42 34.37 -5.29
N ALA A 30 20.44 34.11 -4.45
CA ALA A 30 20.72 34.94 -3.28
C ALA A 30 22.22 34.95 -2.90
N GLY A 31 22.88 36.10 -3.09
CA GLY A 31 24.03 36.55 -2.30
C GLY A 31 25.34 35.76 -2.41
N GLY A 32 26.27 36.23 -3.24
CA GLY A 32 27.65 35.72 -3.21
C GLY A 32 28.46 36.21 -2.02
N SER A 33 29.33 35.34 -1.48
CA SER A 33 30.51 35.73 -0.70
C SER A 33 31.69 34.82 -1.04
N LYS A 34 32.92 35.35 -0.94
CA LYS A 34 34.15 34.66 -1.38
C LYS A 34 34.65 33.72 -0.28
N HIS A 35 34.92 32.44 -0.61
CA HIS A 35 36.01 31.62 -0.06
C HIS A 35 36.19 30.34 -0.92
N PRO A 36 37.32 29.58 -0.79
CA PRO A 36 37.88 28.82 -1.92
C PRO A 36 37.19 27.49 -2.22
N ALA A 37 37.41 27.00 -3.45
CA ALA A 37 36.81 25.79 -3.99
C ALA A 37 37.16 24.53 -3.17
N PRO A 38 36.17 23.70 -2.78
CA PRO A 38 36.41 22.33 -2.35
C PRO A 38 36.65 21.41 -3.55
N ALA A 39 37.46 20.38 -3.35
CA ALA A 39 37.83 19.41 -4.38
C ALA A 39 36.63 18.58 -4.89
N HIS A 40 36.83 17.94 -6.06
CA HIS A 40 35.87 17.00 -6.66
C HIS A 40 35.34 15.98 -5.64
N VAL A 41 34.08 16.14 -5.23
CA VAL A 41 33.36 15.12 -4.46
C VAL A 41 32.97 14.02 -5.44
N ALA A 42 33.62 12.88 -5.33
CA ALA A 42 33.27 11.68 -6.09
C ALA A 42 31.82 11.26 -5.78
N ALA A 43 31.13 10.72 -6.80
CA ALA A 43 29.76 10.23 -6.64
C ALA A 43 29.66 9.19 -5.50
N PRO A 44 28.57 9.17 -4.72
CA PRO A 44 28.39 8.19 -3.66
C PRO A 44 28.32 6.79 -4.25
N ARG A 45 29.40 6.04 -4.06
CA ARG A 45 29.56 4.64 -4.46
C ARG A 45 28.51 3.80 -3.76
N ALA A 46 27.68 3.09 -4.52
CA ALA A 46 26.71 2.14 -3.97
C ALA A 46 27.43 1.09 -3.11
N LEU A 47 26.98 0.94 -1.85
CA LEU A 47 27.43 -0.11 -0.96
C LEU A 47 26.50 -1.33 -1.07
N PRO A 48 27.04 -2.56 -1.10
CA PRO A 48 26.22 -3.77 -1.15
C PRO A 48 25.57 -4.04 0.21
N PRO A 49 24.33 -4.56 0.26
CA PRO A 49 23.78 -5.17 1.45
C PRO A 49 24.17 -6.66 1.51
N ASP A 50 25.18 -6.98 2.32
CA ASP A 50 25.47 -8.36 2.71
C ASP A 50 24.55 -8.83 3.85
N SER A 51 24.24 -10.13 3.80
CA SER A 51 23.78 -10.99 4.91
C SER A 51 22.64 -10.48 5.81
N VAL A 52 21.41 -10.89 5.47
CA VAL A 52 20.40 -11.18 6.51
C VAL A 52 20.54 -12.66 6.87
N ALA A 53 20.82 -12.98 8.13
CA ALA A 53 21.02 -14.36 8.58
C ALA A 53 19.71 -15.16 8.53
N ALA A 54 19.75 -16.36 7.95
CA ALA A 54 18.63 -17.29 7.94
C ALA A 54 18.39 -17.87 9.35
N VAL A 55 17.13 -17.83 9.81
CA VAL A 55 16.70 -18.51 11.05
C VAL A 55 16.39 -19.97 10.73
N PRO A 56 16.97 -20.95 11.46
CA PRO A 56 16.68 -22.37 11.22
C PRO A 56 15.29 -22.78 11.75
N PRO A 57 14.62 -23.77 11.13
CA PRO A 57 13.31 -24.22 11.57
C PRO A 57 13.38 -25.01 12.88
N SER A 58 12.45 -24.73 13.80
CA SER A 58 12.31 -25.47 15.06
C SER A 58 11.68 -26.84 14.82
N VAL A 59 12.36 -27.90 15.25
CA VAL A 59 11.84 -29.27 15.24
C VAL A 59 10.71 -29.44 16.26
N ALA A 60 9.54 -29.89 15.79
CA ALA A 60 8.45 -30.35 16.65
C ALA A 60 8.66 -31.83 17.00
N GLY A 61 8.58 -32.15 18.30
CA GLY A 61 8.80 -33.51 18.81
C GLY A 61 7.65 -34.46 18.52
N ALA A 62 7.98 -35.74 18.31
CA ALA A 62 7.01 -36.80 18.16
C ALA A 62 6.39 -37.21 19.51
N ALA A 63 5.10 -37.53 19.50
CA ALA A 63 4.44 -38.27 20.57
C ALA A 63 3.47 -39.30 19.94
N SER A 64 3.77 -40.58 20.10
CA SER A 64 2.97 -41.70 19.58
C SER A 64 1.92 -42.16 20.58
N VAL A 65 0.71 -42.46 20.12
CA VAL A 65 -0.28 -43.30 20.82
C VAL A 65 -1.12 -44.08 19.79
N PRO A 66 -1.71 -45.24 20.15
CA PRO A 66 -1.77 -46.39 19.23
C PRO A 66 -3.10 -46.58 18.49
N ALA A 67 -3.04 -47.45 17.48
CA ALA A 67 -4.17 -47.85 16.64
C ALA A 67 -5.18 -48.76 17.37
N ALA A 68 -6.47 -48.62 17.05
CA ALA A 68 -7.51 -49.59 17.38
C ALA A 68 -8.59 -49.69 16.29
N ALA A 69 -8.79 -50.92 15.81
CA ALA A 69 -10.00 -51.53 15.27
C ALA A 69 -10.90 -50.81 14.23
N LEU A 70 -10.95 -51.46 13.06
CA LEU A 70 -11.99 -51.44 12.03
C LEU A 70 -13.44 -51.51 12.57
N ALA A 71 -14.35 -50.76 11.94
CA ALA A 71 -15.80 -51.07 11.89
C ALA A 71 -16.40 -50.64 10.53
N SER A 72 -17.39 -51.40 10.06
CA SER A 72 -17.94 -51.39 8.69
C SER A 72 -18.88 -50.20 8.37
N PRO A 73 -19.13 -49.87 7.08
CA PRO A 73 -19.92 -48.69 6.69
C PRO A 73 -21.44 -48.86 6.81
N GLY A 74 -22.11 -47.79 7.26
CA GLY A 74 -23.56 -47.61 7.23
C GLY A 74 -24.06 -46.83 5.99
N PRO A 75 -25.38 -46.79 5.73
CA PRO A 75 -25.93 -46.48 4.41
C PRO A 75 -25.90 -45.00 4.01
N SER A 76 -25.85 -44.77 2.70
CA SER A 76 -25.80 -43.46 2.05
C SER A 76 -26.97 -42.54 2.41
N ALA A 77 -26.67 -41.34 2.91
CA ALA A 77 -27.60 -40.22 2.93
C ALA A 77 -27.76 -39.64 1.51
N PRO A 78 -28.94 -39.10 1.14
CA PRO A 78 -29.20 -38.63 -0.21
C PRO A 78 -28.41 -37.37 -0.55
N VAL A 79 -27.86 -37.35 -1.78
CA VAL A 79 -27.23 -36.16 -2.36
C VAL A 79 -28.30 -35.11 -2.63
N VAL A 80 -28.38 -34.10 -1.75
CA VAL A 80 -29.14 -32.88 -2.03
C VAL A 80 -28.33 -32.03 -2.99
N SER A 81 -28.64 -32.16 -4.29
CA SER A 81 -28.12 -31.24 -5.30
C SER A 81 -28.60 -29.82 -5.00
N PRO A 82 -27.72 -28.82 -4.83
CA PRO A 82 -28.18 -27.43 -4.85
C PRO A 82 -28.70 -27.14 -6.25
N ALA A 83 -30.02 -26.90 -6.35
CA ALA A 83 -30.67 -26.54 -7.59
C ALA A 83 -30.05 -25.26 -8.18
N SER A 84 -30.08 -25.14 -9.52
CA SER A 84 -29.61 -23.97 -10.24
C SER A 84 -30.05 -22.66 -9.60
N ALA A 85 -29.10 -21.93 -9.00
CA ALA A 85 -29.29 -20.54 -8.67
C ALA A 85 -29.58 -19.78 -9.97
N ARG A 86 -30.74 -19.11 -10.04
CA ARG A 86 -31.11 -18.28 -11.19
C ARG A 86 -30.06 -17.19 -11.39
N ALA A 87 -29.64 -17.01 -12.63
CA ALA A 87 -29.00 -15.76 -13.04
C ALA A 87 -29.99 -14.60 -12.91
N GLY A 88 -29.50 -13.42 -12.53
CA GLY A 88 -30.20 -12.16 -12.84
C GLY A 88 -30.94 -11.46 -11.71
N GLU A 89 -30.65 -11.73 -10.44
CA GLU A 89 -30.96 -10.74 -9.39
C GLU A 89 -29.78 -9.77 -9.31
N ALA A 90 -30.00 -8.51 -9.69
CA ALA A 90 -28.97 -7.49 -9.62
C ALA A 90 -28.60 -7.25 -8.15
N ALA A 91 -27.31 -7.41 -7.81
CA ALA A 91 -26.83 -7.02 -6.50
C ALA A 91 -27.15 -5.53 -6.27
N PRO A 92 -27.55 -5.13 -5.05
CA PRO A 92 -27.78 -3.72 -4.74
C PRO A 92 -26.52 -2.90 -5.06
N ASP A 93 -26.69 -1.66 -5.54
CA ASP A 93 -25.57 -0.82 -6.03
C ASP A 93 -24.44 -0.62 -5.01
N ASP A 94 -24.74 -0.70 -3.71
CA ASP A 94 -23.78 -0.55 -2.60
C ASP A 94 -23.10 -1.87 -2.18
N ALA A 95 -23.31 -2.99 -2.89
CA ALA A 95 -22.67 -4.26 -2.57
C ALA A 95 -21.13 -4.18 -2.74
N PRO A 96 -20.33 -4.80 -1.85
CA PRO A 96 -18.89 -4.90 -2.04
C PRO A 96 -18.56 -5.58 -3.36
N ARG A 97 -17.89 -4.86 -4.26
CA ARG A 97 -17.41 -5.37 -5.56
C ARG A 97 -15.91 -5.13 -5.67
N ALA A 98 -15.17 -6.21 -5.89
CA ALA A 98 -13.75 -6.13 -6.18
C ALA A 98 -13.48 -5.65 -7.62
N ARG A 99 -12.31 -5.07 -7.82
CA ARG A 99 -11.86 -4.47 -9.09
C ARG A 99 -10.43 -4.89 -9.37
N ASP A 100 -10.09 -4.94 -10.65
CA ASP A 100 -8.71 -5.14 -11.08
C ASP A 100 -7.90 -3.83 -10.98
N TYR A 101 -6.76 -3.91 -10.32
CA TYR A 101 -5.75 -2.87 -10.21
C TYR A 101 -4.49 -3.33 -10.93
N THR A 102 -4.00 -2.48 -11.84
CA THR A 102 -2.64 -2.58 -12.37
C THR A 102 -1.80 -1.51 -11.68
N LEU A 103 -0.79 -1.95 -10.94
CA LEU A 103 0.08 -1.10 -10.12
C LEU A 103 1.53 -1.27 -10.55
N TYR A 104 2.36 -0.31 -10.17
CA TYR A 104 3.75 -0.24 -10.60
C TYR A 104 4.66 0.02 -9.40
N ARG A 105 5.83 -0.62 -9.40
CA ARG A 105 6.87 -0.40 -8.40
C ARG A 105 8.24 -0.38 -9.06
N ALA A 106 8.96 0.73 -8.93
CA ALA A 106 10.38 0.77 -9.25
C ALA A 106 11.17 0.11 -8.10
N ASP A 107 11.99 -0.89 -8.39
CA ASP A 107 12.78 -1.61 -7.39
C ASP A 107 14.06 -2.15 -8.03
N THR A 108 15.21 -2.01 -7.35
CA THR A 108 16.51 -2.43 -7.89
C THR A 108 16.68 -3.94 -7.97
N ARG A 109 15.80 -4.73 -7.34
CA ARG A 109 15.73 -6.18 -7.51
C ARG A 109 15.07 -6.51 -8.84
N THR A 110 15.73 -7.28 -9.68
CA THR A 110 15.10 -7.86 -10.89
C THR A 110 14.11 -8.97 -10.49
N LEU A 111 13.14 -9.28 -11.36
CA LEU A 111 12.17 -10.35 -11.08
C LEU A 111 12.83 -11.73 -10.95
N GLU A 112 13.92 -11.97 -11.70
CA GLU A 112 14.78 -13.14 -11.55
C GLU A 112 15.35 -13.24 -10.13
N ARG A 113 15.97 -12.16 -9.64
CA ARG A 113 16.48 -12.10 -8.26
C ARG A 113 15.38 -12.22 -7.21
N MET A 114 14.18 -11.70 -7.47
CA MET A 114 13.05 -11.90 -6.56
C MET A 114 12.63 -13.37 -6.46
N ARG A 115 12.68 -14.13 -7.56
CA ARG A 115 12.38 -15.57 -7.55
C ARG A 115 13.38 -16.40 -6.75
N THR A 116 14.64 -15.99 -6.66
CA THR A 116 15.68 -16.69 -5.87
C THR A 116 15.75 -16.22 -4.43
N ASP A 117 15.84 -14.91 -4.21
CA ASP A 117 16.20 -14.33 -2.91
C ASP A 117 14.97 -13.92 -2.08
N PHE A 118 13.83 -13.68 -2.73
CA PHE A 118 12.62 -13.09 -2.12
C PHE A 118 11.34 -13.85 -2.52
N PRO A 119 11.22 -15.16 -2.23
CA PRO A 119 10.09 -15.99 -2.69
C PRO A 119 8.71 -15.53 -2.18
N ALA A 120 8.67 -14.77 -1.07
CA ALA A 120 7.45 -14.14 -0.56
C ALA A 120 6.99 -12.91 -1.38
N GLY A 121 7.79 -12.44 -2.34
CA GLY A 121 7.55 -11.24 -3.13
C GLY A 121 8.08 -9.96 -2.45
N PHE A 122 7.32 -8.86 -2.53
CA PHE A 122 7.71 -7.60 -1.87
C PHE A 122 7.23 -7.57 -0.42
N SER A 123 8.15 -7.38 0.51
CA SER A 123 7.86 -7.13 1.94
C SER A 123 8.34 -5.74 2.35
N ALA A 124 7.69 -5.19 3.37
CA ALA A 124 8.11 -3.97 4.07
C ALA A 124 9.46 -4.17 4.79
N TRP A 125 10.11 -3.08 5.20
CA TRP A 125 11.33 -3.16 6.03
C TRP A 125 11.06 -3.78 7.40
N VAL A 126 9.89 -3.52 7.98
CA VAL A 126 9.40 -4.17 9.20
C VAL A 126 8.05 -4.83 8.86
N PRO A 127 8.03 -6.12 8.46
CA PRO A 127 6.80 -6.80 8.07
C PRO A 127 5.85 -7.02 9.26
N LEU A 128 4.56 -6.72 9.09
CA LEU A 128 3.52 -7.00 10.09
C LEU A 128 2.94 -8.42 9.96
N GLY A 129 3.04 -9.03 8.78
CA GLY A 129 2.23 -10.19 8.42
C GLY A 129 0.74 -9.85 8.30
N VAL A 130 -0.10 -10.85 8.04
CA VAL A 130 -1.54 -10.66 7.87
C VAL A 130 -2.20 -10.23 9.18
N GLU A 131 -1.97 -10.94 10.28
CA GLU A 131 -2.56 -10.61 11.59
C GLU A 131 -2.11 -9.23 12.10
N GLY A 132 -0.83 -8.87 11.98
CA GLY A 132 -0.36 -7.53 12.36
C GLY A 132 -0.98 -6.43 11.49
N ALA A 133 -1.16 -6.66 10.18
CA ALA A 133 -1.85 -5.71 9.31
C ALA A 133 -3.35 -5.57 9.67
N ARG A 134 -4.02 -6.68 10.03
CA ARG A 134 -5.40 -6.68 10.55
C ARG A 134 -5.51 -5.89 11.85
N THR A 135 -4.65 -6.18 12.85
CA THR A 135 -4.60 -5.43 14.11
C THR A 135 -4.36 -3.94 13.87
N PHE A 136 -3.43 -3.59 12.98
CA PHE A 136 -3.13 -2.19 12.66
C PHE A 136 -4.32 -1.47 12.01
N MET A 137 -5.00 -2.09 11.03
CA MET A 137 -6.18 -1.48 10.42
C MET A 137 -7.40 -1.48 11.36
N GLY A 138 -7.49 -2.44 12.28
CA GLY A 138 -8.52 -2.52 13.32
C GLY A 138 -8.57 -1.26 14.20
N ALA A 139 -7.43 -0.59 14.43
CA ALA A 139 -7.39 0.69 15.15
C ALA A 139 -8.22 1.80 14.47
N PHE A 140 -8.30 1.81 13.14
CA PHE A 140 -9.12 2.75 12.36
C PHE A 140 -10.61 2.39 12.37
N LEU A 141 -10.94 1.14 12.73
CA LEU A 141 -12.28 0.65 13.02
C LEU A 141 -12.61 0.72 14.54
N GLY A 142 -11.88 1.55 15.29
CA GLY A 142 -12.12 1.77 16.73
C GLY A 142 -11.63 0.65 17.65
N GLY A 143 -10.93 -0.34 17.12
CA GLY A 143 -10.22 -1.36 17.90
C GLY A 143 -9.13 -0.76 18.78
N ARG A 144 -8.81 -1.46 19.88
CA ARG A 144 -7.75 -1.08 20.82
C ARG A 144 -6.65 -2.13 20.96
N GLU A 145 -6.76 -3.22 20.21
CA GLU A 145 -5.74 -4.27 20.18
C GLU A 145 -4.48 -3.76 19.49
N THR A 146 -3.32 -4.08 20.05
CA THR A 146 -2.00 -3.66 19.55
C THR A 146 -0.95 -4.76 19.65
N SER A 147 -1.33 -5.96 20.10
CA SER A 147 -0.45 -7.13 20.18
C SER A 147 0.14 -7.48 18.82
N GLY A 148 1.45 -7.78 18.81
CA GLY A 148 2.19 -8.08 17.58
C GLY A 148 2.57 -6.86 16.74
N LEU A 149 2.10 -5.64 17.06
CA LEU A 149 2.54 -4.43 16.37
C LEU A 149 3.92 -3.98 16.88
N PRO A 150 4.82 -3.47 16.00
CA PRO A 150 6.05 -2.81 16.41
C PRO A 150 5.77 -1.59 17.30
N ALA A 151 6.57 -1.36 18.34
CA ALA A 151 6.37 -0.28 19.31
C ALA A 151 6.14 1.10 18.66
N HIS A 152 6.91 1.44 17.60
CA HIS A 152 6.76 2.71 16.90
C HIS A 152 5.38 2.89 16.23
N VAL A 153 4.71 1.79 15.83
CA VAL A 153 3.34 1.81 15.30
C VAL A 153 2.34 2.03 16.44
N VAL A 154 2.55 1.36 17.58
CA VAL A 154 1.71 1.52 18.78
C VAL A 154 1.77 2.96 19.30
N ASP A 155 2.97 3.53 19.40
CA ASP A 155 3.19 4.94 19.77
C ASP A 155 2.47 5.90 18.81
N GLN A 156 2.45 5.56 17.51
CA GLN A 156 1.81 6.38 16.50
C GLN A 156 0.28 6.31 16.58
N ILE A 157 -0.29 5.12 16.83
CA ILE A 157 -1.72 4.93 17.12
C ILE A 157 -2.11 5.73 18.37
N GLY A 158 -1.31 5.64 19.44
CA GLY A 158 -1.54 6.38 20.68
C GLY A 158 -1.56 7.91 20.50
N LYS A 159 -0.68 8.45 19.65
CA LYS A 159 -0.68 9.89 19.30
C LYS A 159 -1.92 10.34 18.53
N TRP A 160 -2.52 9.46 17.73
CA TRP A 160 -3.75 9.78 16.98
C TRP A 160 -5.01 9.68 17.85
N GLY A 161 -5.07 8.71 18.76
CA GLY A 161 -6.19 8.48 19.69
C GLY A 161 -7.47 7.92 19.03
N ASN A 162 -7.95 8.57 17.96
CA ASN A 162 -9.08 8.12 17.13
C ASN A 162 -8.67 8.22 15.64
N PRO A 163 -7.78 7.33 15.17
CA PRO A 163 -7.09 7.50 13.91
C PRO A 163 -8.03 7.43 12.69
N LYS A 164 -7.69 8.20 11.65
CA LYS A 164 -8.38 8.23 10.36
C LYS A 164 -7.40 7.90 9.24
N LEU A 165 -7.89 7.39 8.12
CA LEU A 165 -7.05 7.01 6.98
C LEU A 165 -6.20 8.18 6.41
N ARG A 166 -6.62 9.43 6.65
CA ARG A 166 -5.81 10.63 6.37
C ARG A 166 -4.52 10.67 7.20
N ASP A 167 -4.58 10.30 8.48
CA ASP A 167 -3.44 10.32 9.40
C ASP A 167 -2.43 9.23 9.00
N LEU A 168 -2.93 8.05 8.61
CA LEU A 168 -2.14 6.97 8.03
C LEU A 168 -1.46 7.40 6.73
N SER A 169 -2.19 8.05 5.82
CA SER A 169 -1.64 8.64 4.59
C SER A 169 -0.53 9.65 4.90
N GLN A 170 -0.68 10.50 5.92
CA GLN A 170 0.37 11.44 6.33
C GLN A 170 1.59 10.73 6.88
N TYR A 171 1.40 9.72 7.75
CA TYR A 171 2.49 8.91 8.28
C TYR A 171 3.29 8.20 7.17
N ILE A 172 2.62 7.61 6.18
CA ILE A 172 3.28 7.07 4.97
C ILE A 172 4.10 8.13 4.23
N LYS A 173 3.52 9.31 4.00
CA LYS A 173 4.21 10.37 3.24
C LYS A 173 5.40 10.96 4.00
N TYR A 174 5.39 11.03 5.34
CA TYR A 174 6.48 11.63 6.12
C TYR A 174 7.54 10.65 6.65
N THR A 175 7.23 9.36 6.85
CA THR A 175 8.24 8.37 7.24
C THR A 175 9.10 7.98 6.03
N LYS A 176 10.43 8.05 6.19
CA LYS A 176 11.42 7.83 5.11
C LYS A 176 12.64 7.01 5.55
N ASP A 177 12.62 6.49 6.77
CA ASP A 177 13.65 5.59 7.30
C ASP A 177 13.33 4.11 7.00
N LYS A 178 14.10 3.19 7.60
CA LYS A 178 13.90 1.75 7.45
C LYS A 178 12.94 1.15 8.50
N SER A 179 12.08 1.94 9.13
CA SER A 179 11.05 1.44 10.05
C SER A 179 9.73 1.11 9.35
N THR A 180 9.54 1.54 8.10
CA THR A 180 8.26 1.45 7.38
C THR A 180 7.66 0.04 7.38
N VAL A 181 6.37 -0.02 7.71
CA VAL A 181 5.57 -1.24 7.79
C VAL A 181 4.71 -1.49 6.54
N TRP A 182 5.07 -0.88 5.41
CA TRP A 182 4.36 -1.01 4.13
C TRP A 182 5.29 -1.15 2.92
N VAL A 183 4.73 -1.61 1.80
CA VAL A 183 5.32 -1.59 0.46
C VAL A 183 4.56 -0.59 -0.40
N SER A 184 5.24 0.49 -0.78
CA SER A 184 4.72 1.49 -1.72
C SER A 184 4.67 0.98 -3.16
N THR A 185 3.56 1.26 -3.85
CA THR A 185 3.34 1.08 -5.28
C THR A 185 2.60 2.31 -5.84
N ALA A 186 2.57 2.51 -7.15
CA ALA A 186 1.84 3.59 -7.81
C ALA A 186 0.83 3.06 -8.84
N ILE A 187 -0.22 3.82 -9.14
CA ILE A 187 -1.18 3.47 -10.21
C ILE A 187 -0.68 3.80 -11.64
N ASN A 188 0.49 4.40 -11.77
CA ASN A 188 1.07 4.84 -13.04
C ASN A 188 2.52 4.35 -13.20
N THR A 189 3.03 4.35 -14.43
CA THR A 189 4.38 3.93 -14.76
C THR A 189 5.46 4.90 -14.29
N GLU A 190 5.11 6.14 -13.89
CA GLU A 190 6.08 7.10 -13.34
C GLU A 190 6.62 6.64 -11.98
N ALA A 191 5.84 5.83 -11.24
CA ALA A 191 6.21 5.24 -9.95
C ALA A 191 6.69 6.27 -8.92
N GLY A 192 5.98 7.39 -8.80
CA GLY A 192 6.36 8.50 -7.91
C GLY A 192 7.70 9.15 -8.30
N GLY A 193 8.02 9.16 -9.60
CA GLY A 193 9.29 9.66 -10.14
C GLY A 193 10.49 8.74 -9.90
N GLN A 194 10.28 7.49 -9.48
CA GLN A 194 11.35 6.51 -9.24
C GLN A 194 11.63 5.58 -10.45
N SER A 195 10.80 5.66 -11.50
CA SER A 195 10.91 4.85 -12.71
C SER A 195 12.21 5.07 -13.52
N SER A 196 12.86 6.23 -13.38
CA SER A 196 14.11 6.51 -14.09
C SER A 196 15.32 5.78 -13.48
N GLY A 197 15.70 4.64 -14.07
CA GLY A 197 16.98 3.97 -13.79
C GLY A 197 16.92 2.77 -12.84
N ALA A 198 15.72 2.32 -12.44
CA ALA A 198 15.52 1.05 -11.74
C ALA A 198 14.53 0.17 -12.54
N PRO A 199 14.64 -1.18 -12.46
CA PRO A 199 13.62 -2.08 -12.99
C PRO A 199 12.22 -1.70 -12.51
N LEU A 200 11.27 -1.60 -13.44
CA LEU A 200 9.87 -1.39 -13.13
C LEU A 200 9.15 -2.74 -13.07
N HIS A 201 8.38 -2.96 -12.02
CA HIS A 201 7.55 -4.14 -11.85
C HIS A 201 6.10 -3.75 -11.97
N LYS A 202 5.34 -4.50 -12.76
CA LYS A 202 3.88 -4.44 -12.81
C LYS A 202 3.33 -5.41 -11.75
N ILE A 203 2.31 -4.97 -11.04
CA ILE A 203 1.64 -5.74 -9.99
C ILE A 203 0.15 -5.78 -10.32
N SER A 204 -0.40 -6.98 -10.50
CA SER A 204 -1.81 -7.20 -10.81
C SER A 204 -2.55 -7.64 -9.55
N ALA A 205 -3.59 -6.90 -9.13
CA ALA A 205 -4.34 -7.18 -7.91
C ALA A 205 -5.86 -7.10 -8.13
N HIS A 206 -6.63 -7.93 -7.44
CA HIS A 206 -8.10 -7.90 -7.47
C HIS A 206 -8.60 -7.54 -6.06
N LEU A 207 -9.08 -6.31 -5.87
CA LEU A 207 -9.29 -5.70 -4.55
C LEU A 207 -10.66 -5.01 -4.45
N TYR A 208 -11.33 -5.20 -3.31
CA TYR A 208 -12.45 -4.38 -2.84
C TYR A 208 -11.90 -3.04 -2.29
N GLU A 209 -12.63 -1.95 -2.49
CA GLU A 209 -12.28 -0.63 -1.96
C GLU A 209 -13.36 -0.13 -0.99
N PHE A 210 -12.92 0.52 0.10
CA PHE A 210 -13.80 0.99 1.18
C PHE A 210 -13.38 2.37 1.69
N GLU A 211 -14.34 3.20 2.09
CA GLU A 211 -14.07 4.25 3.08
C GLU A 211 -14.42 3.75 4.50
N ILE A 212 -13.96 4.47 5.53
CA ILE A 212 -14.33 4.21 6.91
C ILE A 212 -15.24 5.32 7.41
N VAL A 213 -16.50 4.97 7.69
CA VAL A 213 -17.52 5.86 8.27
C VAL A 213 -17.98 5.24 9.57
N ASP A 214 -18.00 6.02 10.65
CA ASP A 214 -18.42 5.59 12.00
C ASP A 214 -17.83 4.22 12.42
N ASN A 215 -16.52 4.07 12.19
CA ASN A 215 -15.71 2.88 12.47
C ASN A 215 -16.16 1.61 11.71
N ARG A 216 -16.86 1.75 10.58
CA ARG A 216 -17.29 0.65 9.71
C ARG A 216 -16.75 0.82 8.30
N LEU A 217 -16.48 -0.31 7.65
CA LEU A 217 -16.17 -0.34 6.22
C LEU A 217 -17.45 -0.04 5.42
N VAL A 218 -17.40 1.00 4.59
CA VAL A 218 -18.45 1.35 3.63
C VAL A 218 -17.90 1.11 2.22
N PRO A 219 -18.52 0.23 1.40
CA PRO A 219 -18.02 -0.10 0.07
C PRO A 219 -17.92 1.10 -0.86
N LEU A 220 -16.88 1.11 -1.69
CA LEU A 220 -16.67 2.02 -2.81
C LEU A 220 -16.54 1.19 -4.10
N PRO A 221 -17.63 0.64 -4.66
CA PRO A 221 -17.58 -0.27 -5.81
C PRO A 221 -17.07 0.38 -7.11
N ASP A 222 -17.02 1.72 -7.16
CA ASP A 222 -16.38 2.52 -8.23
C ASP A 222 -15.05 3.16 -7.79
N GLY A 223 -14.64 2.91 -6.54
CA GLY A 223 -13.47 3.47 -5.88
C GLY A 223 -13.58 4.93 -5.44
N ARG A 224 -12.51 5.44 -4.80
CA ARG A 224 -12.49 6.81 -4.27
C ARG A 224 -12.58 7.86 -5.38
N ARG A 225 -13.44 8.86 -5.15
CA ARG A 225 -13.65 10.01 -6.06
C ARG A 225 -13.00 11.31 -5.58
N ASN A 226 -12.21 11.28 -4.50
CA ASN A 226 -11.63 12.47 -3.88
C ASN A 226 -10.15 12.24 -3.52
N ALA A 227 -9.26 13.15 -3.95
CA ALA A 227 -7.82 13.08 -3.67
C ALA A 227 -7.45 13.20 -2.18
N LEU A 228 -8.29 13.86 -1.38
CA LEU A 228 -8.08 14.13 0.05
C LEU A 228 -8.74 13.10 0.98
N LYS A 229 -9.52 12.15 0.42
CA LYS A 229 -10.08 11.00 1.15
C LYS A 229 -9.34 9.72 0.71
N PRO A 230 -8.37 9.23 1.51
CA PRO A 230 -7.83 7.89 1.32
C PRO A 230 -8.88 6.81 1.56
N SER A 231 -8.68 5.64 0.96
CA SER A 231 -9.54 4.47 1.06
C SER A 231 -8.72 3.22 1.40
N LEU A 232 -9.36 2.28 2.10
CA LEU A 232 -8.79 0.97 2.41
C LEU A 232 -9.06 0.02 1.24
N LEU A 233 -8.06 -0.79 0.88
CA LEU A 233 -8.16 -1.85 -0.11
C LEU A 233 -7.94 -3.20 0.55
N LEU A 234 -8.79 -4.17 0.21
CA LEU A 234 -8.79 -5.53 0.74
C LEU A 234 -9.01 -6.53 -0.41
N ASP A 235 -8.37 -7.70 -0.39
CA ASP A 235 -8.68 -8.84 -1.28
C ASP A 235 -9.96 -9.60 -0.89
N ALA A 236 -10.59 -9.26 0.24
CA ALA A 236 -11.84 -9.85 0.70
C ALA A 236 -12.86 -8.77 1.14
N PRO A 237 -14.17 -9.09 1.23
CA PRO A 237 -15.19 -8.14 1.65
C PRO A 237 -15.08 -7.63 3.11
N THR A 238 -14.25 -8.24 3.96
CA THR A 238 -14.01 -7.82 5.35
C THR A 238 -12.53 -7.89 5.71
N LEU A 239 -12.13 -7.17 6.76
CA LEU A 239 -10.74 -7.12 7.22
C LEU A 239 -10.24 -8.48 7.73
N GLU A 240 -11.12 -9.22 8.41
CA GLU A 240 -10.84 -10.53 9.02
C GLU A 240 -10.67 -11.64 7.99
N ALA A 241 -11.30 -11.50 6.81
CA ALA A 241 -11.13 -12.41 5.69
C ALA A 241 -9.94 -12.05 4.79
N SER A 242 -9.46 -10.81 4.86
CA SER A 242 -8.47 -10.27 3.91
C SER A 242 -7.04 -10.72 4.22
N SER A 243 -6.30 -11.15 3.19
CA SER A 243 -4.87 -11.47 3.24
C SER A 243 -3.99 -10.41 2.56
N LEU A 244 -4.58 -9.51 1.77
CA LEU A 244 -3.92 -8.35 1.15
C LEU A 244 -4.58 -7.06 1.61
N ILE A 245 -3.88 -6.29 2.42
CA ILE A 245 -4.39 -5.08 3.06
C ILE A 245 -3.56 -3.88 2.61
N ALA A 246 -4.17 -2.87 2.00
CA ALA A 246 -3.47 -1.69 1.50
C ALA A 246 -4.26 -0.38 1.68
N LEU A 247 -3.57 0.76 1.60
CA LEU A 247 -4.17 2.10 1.54
C LEU A 247 -3.99 2.71 0.16
N ASN A 248 -5.08 3.14 -0.48
CA ASN A 248 -5.07 3.97 -1.69
C ASN A 248 -5.13 5.45 -1.29
N HIS A 249 -4.10 6.24 -1.63
CA HIS A 249 -3.98 7.62 -1.17
C HIS A 249 -3.19 8.55 -2.11
N GLY A 250 -3.34 9.86 -1.90
CA GLY A 250 -2.71 10.90 -2.72
C GLY A 250 -3.59 11.37 -3.90
N PRO A 251 -3.02 12.07 -4.90
CA PRO A 251 -3.75 12.48 -6.11
C PRO A 251 -4.49 11.31 -6.78
N LEU A 252 -5.55 11.59 -7.53
CA LEU A 252 -6.35 10.53 -8.17
C LEU A 252 -5.66 9.89 -9.39
N HIS A 253 -4.78 10.62 -10.07
CA HIS A 253 -4.03 10.15 -11.25
C HIS A 253 -2.55 9.84 -10.97
N ASP A 254 -2.12 10.08 -9.71
CA ASP A 254 -0.79 9.80 -9.18
C ASP A 254 -0.93 9.25 -7.75
N ALA A 255 -1.81 8.25 -7.62
CA ALA A 255 -2.08 7.60 -6.35
C ALA A 255 -0.93 6.66 -5.98
N GLU A 256 -0.53 6.71 -4.71
CA GLU A 256 0.24 5.64 -4.09
C GLU A 256 -0.75 4.60 -3.53
N ILE A 257 -0.43 3.32 -3.71
CA ILE A 257 -1.07 2.22 -2.99
C ILE A 257 -0.02 1.56 -2.11
N SER A 258 -0.23 1.66 -0.80
CA SER A 258 0.70 1.20 0.23
C SER A 258 0.18 -0.08 0.87
N PHE A 259 0.81 -1.22 0.60
CA PHE A 259 0.42 -2.53 1.14
C PHE A 259 1.07 -2.77 2.51
N PHE A 260 0.28 -3.12 3.53
CA PHE A 260 0.76 -3.45 4.88
C PHE A 260 1.05 -4.95 5.07
N THR A 261 0.53 -5.77 4.17
CA THR A 261 0.90 -7.18 3.98
C THR A 261 1.98 -7.28 2.90
N PRO A 262 2.75 -8.38 2.83
CA PRO A 262 3.58 -8.66 1.67
C PRO A 262 2.74 -8.68 0.37
N ILE A 263 3.35 -8.32 -0.76
CA ILE A 263 2.78 -8.48 -2.10
C ILE A 263 3.35 -9.79 -2.68
N PRO A 264 2.57 -10.87 -2.79
CA PRO A 264 3.01 -12.16 -3.31
C PRO A 264 3.67 -12.06 -4.68
N LEU A 265 4.75 -12.84 -4.87
CA LEU A 265 5.49 -12.89 -6.13
C LEU A 265 4.62 -13.33 -7.34
N SER A 266 3.54 -14.09 -7.09
CA SER A 266 2.56 -14.49 -8.10
C SER A 266 1.78 -13.32 -8.72
N MET A 267 1.78 -12.14 -8.08
CA MET A 267 1.16 -10.92 -8.60
C MET A 267 2.13 -10.05 -9.41
N VAL A 268 3.42 -10.40 -9.44
CA VAL A 268 4.49 -9.52 -9.93
C VAL A 268 5.02 -9.97 -11.30
N GLU A 269 4.98 -9.03 -12.25
CA GLU A 269 5.51 -9.15 -13.60
C GLU A 269 6.60 -8.08 -13.81
N SER A 270 7.59 -8.34 -14.65
CA SER A 270 8.49 -7.28 -15.11
C SER A 270 7.77 -6.40 -16.13
N TYR A 271 7.91 -5.09 -15.99
CA TYR A 271 7.44 -4.13 -16.98
C TYR A 271 8.63 -3.67 -17.86
N PRO A 272 8.47 -3.60 -19.19
CA PRO A 272 9.54 -3.23 -20.12
C PRO A 272 9.89 -1.74 -20.10
#